data_AF-A0A511T5S9-F1
#
_entry.id   AF-A0A511T5S9-F1
#
_cell.length_a   1.000
_cell.length_b   1.000
_cell.length_c   1.000
_cell.angle_alpha   90.00
_cell.angle_beta   90.00
_cell.angle_gamma   90.00
#
_symmetry.space_group_name_H-M   'P 1'
#
loop_
_entity.id
_entity.type
_entity.pdbx_description
1 polymer ?
#
loop_
_entity_poly.entity_id
_entity_poly.type
_entity_poly.pdbx_seq_one_letter_code
_entity_poly.pdbx_strand_id
1 'polypeptide(L)'
;MPRYEFKEGSSSKFWEIKLEGDSFTTRWGRIGTDGQEKTQSFDSDEKAQKEYDKLVREKEKKGYELVGDGEGGDDDDEGGSVEGKSNPELEAAIQKDPDNVDAYLVYGDWLQGQGDPRGELIALQHALSKASGAEATALKKQVSAHIKKHKALLLGSMAKGWSDEEITLEWHLGFIRSARLGRKEYDSEFEVAEGVKTLLTHPSGRFLQSLAVGIVDASDGENSYESVLEAMQEAPPTGLKNLFLGDFEYPDETEISWSYVNDVSGLYKLVPNLRSLRLRGAGADLGDIDLPELREFTIETGGLPLGAVKSIASAKWPKLEKLEVWFGQDSYGAEGGVADIQPILDGKGLSNLKVLGLRNSEFTNDLVKVLPTAKVLPQLEKLDLSMGCLTDDGAKTLAENAAAFKHLKHLDLTENTLTDAGEKLVAKIAGTVAAGNQREYDPEYHYAAVGE
;
A
#
# COMPACT_ATOMS: atom_id res chain seq x y z
N MET A 1 -26.81 -18.26 -23.32
CA MET A 1 -25.67 -19.07 -23.82
C MET A 1 -24.85 -18.14 -24.71
N PRO A 2 -23.76 -17.53 -24.19
CA PRO A 2 -23.01 -16.51 -24.92
C PRO A 2 -22.79 -16.85 -26.39
N ARG A 3 -23.29 -15.99 -27.29
CA ARG A 3 -23.18 -16.15 -28.74
C ARG A 3 -22.14 -15.19 -29.29
N TYR A 4 -21.22 -15.72 -30.06
CA TYR A 4 -20.20 -14.95 -30.76
C TYR A 4 -20.42 -15.08 -32.27
N GLU A 5 -20.34 -13.97 -32.99
CA GLU A 5 -20.48 -13.92 -34.43
C GLU A 5 -19.19 -13.46 -35.11
N PHE A 6 -18.93 -14.02 -36.29
CA PHE A 6 -17.80 -13.63 -37.14
C PHE A 6 -18.33 -13.33 -38.54
N LYS A 7 -18.07 -12.10 -39.02
CA LYS A 7 -18.48 -11.62 -40.35
C LYS A 7 -17.27 -11.03 -41.07
N GLU A 8 -16.77 -11.73 -42.07
CA GLU A 8 -15.69 -11.25 -42.94
C GLU A 8 -15.91 -11.75 -44.38
N GLY A 9 -16.00 -10.82 -45.34
CA GLY A 9 -16.28 -11.15 -46.75
C GLY A 9 -17.60 -11.91 -46.91
N SER A 10 -17.55 -13.13 -47.47
CA SER A 10 -18.70 -14.03 -47.62
C SER A 10 -18.92 -14.96 -46.41
N SER A 11 -18.04 -14.90 -45.40
CA SER A 11 -18.16 -15.73 -44.18
C SER A 11 -19.04 -15.05 -43.15
N SER A 12 -20.08 -15.76 -42.70
CA SER A 12 -21.02 -15.31 -41.68
C SER A 12 -21.30 -16.50 -40.75
N LYS A 13 -20.56 -16.58 -39.64
CA LYS A 13 -20.55 -17.75 -38.72
C LYS A 13 -20.95 -17.34 -37.31
N PHE A 14 -21.57 -18.26 -36.58
CA PHE A 14 -21.80 -18.12 -35.14
C PHE A 14 -21.11 -19.24 -34.38
N TRP A 15 -20.74 -18.95 -33.14
CA TRP A 15 -20.20 -19.89 -32.17
C TRP A 15 -20.74 -19.52 -30.79
N GLU A 16 -21.28 -20.49 -30.08
CA GLU A 16 -21.94 -20.36 -28.79
C GLU A 16 -21.29 -21.34 -27.81
N ILE A 17 -21.21 -20.97 -26.53
CA ILE A 17 -20.70 -21.86 -25.50
C ILE A 17 -21.47 -21.68 -24.18
N LYS A 18 -21.81 -22.78 -23.52
CA LYS A 18 -22.48 -22.82 -22.21
C LYS A 18 -21.70 -23.70 -21.25
N LEU A 19 -21.32 -23.18 -20.09
CA LEU A 19 -20.69 -23.94 -19.01
C LEU A 19 -21.75 -24.40 -18.00
N GLU A 20 -21.72 -25.67 -17.61
CA GLU A 20 -22.60 -26.29 -16.63
C GLU A 20 -21.79 -27.26 -15.75
N GLY A 21 -21.37 -26.78 -14.56
CA GLY A 21 -20.57 -27.57 -13.61
C GLY A 21 -19.24 -28.01 -14.20
N ASP A 22 -19.03 -29.33 -14.28
CA ASP A 22 -17.83 -29.99 -14.80
C ASP A 22 -17.84 -30.17 -16.33
N SER A 23 -18.78 -29.55 -17.05
CA SER A 23 -18.90 -29.71 -18.50
C SER A 23 -19.27 -28.41 -19.21
N PHE A 24 -18.96 -28.30 -20.50
CA PHE A 24 -19.50 -27.25 -21.35
C PHE A 24 -20.05 -27.79 -22.66
N THR A 25 -21.05 -27.11 -23.21
CA THR A 25 -21.61 -27.35 -24.54
C THR A 25 -21.25 -26.21 -25.47
N THR A 26 -20.65 -26.53 -26.62
CA THR A 26 -20.37 -25.58 -27.71
C THR A 26 -21.34 -25.82 -28.86
N ARG A 27 -21.86 -24.75 -29.47
CA ARG A 27 -22.70 -24.83 -30.67
C ARG A 27 -22.17 -23.88 -31.75
N TRP A 28 -22.09 -24.29 -33.01
CA TRP A 28 -21.53 -23.44 -34.07
C TRP A 28 -22.11 -23.75 -35.44
N GLY A 29 -22.13 -22.73 -36.31
CA GLY A 29 -22.67 -22.90 -37.65
C GLY A 29 -22.61 -21.63 -38.49
N ARG A 30 -23.27 -21.65 -39.65
CA ARG A 30 -23.52 -20.44 -40.43
C ARG A 30 -24.67 -19.67 -39.78
N ILE A 31 -24.57 -18.34 -39.70
CA ILE A 31 -25.65 -17.50 -39.17
C ILE A 31 -26.92 -17.77 -40.00
N GLY A 32 -28.04 -18.04 -39.31
CA GLY A 32 -29.32 -18.44 -39.91
C GLY A 32 -29.51 -19.95 -40.09
N THR A 33 -28.65 -20.78 -39.51
CA THR A 33 -28.79 -22.26 -39.48
C THR A 33 -28.86 -22.77 -38.05
N ASP A 34 -29.36 -24.00 -37.86
CA ASP A 34 -29.43 -24.63 -36.53
C ASP A 34 -28.04 -24.95 -35.95
N GLY A 35 -27.00 -24.99 -36.78
CA GLY A 35 -25.63 -25.29 -36.38
C GLY A 35 -25.41 -26.75 -35.95
N GLN A 36 -24.24 -27.00 -35.38
CA GLN A 36 -23.82 -28.27 -34.79
C GLN A 36 -23.44 -28.02 -33.34
N GLU A 37 -23.69 -28.99 -32.46
CA GLU A 37 -23.35 -28.90 -31.04
C GLU A 37 -22.43 -30.04 -30.59
N LYS A 38 -21.65 -29.76 -29.54
CA LYS A 38 -20.78 -30.73 -28.88
C LYS A 38 -20.62 -30.37 -27.41
N THR A 39 -20.91 -31.34 -26.55
CA THR A 39 -20.63 -31.28 -25.11
C THR A 39 -19.30 -31.95 -24.78
N GLN A 40 -18.54 -31.35 -23.86
CA GLN A 40 -17.29 -31.87 -23.31
C GLN A 40 -17.36 -31.83 -21.79
N SER A 41 -17.01 -32.95 -21.14
CA SER A 41 -16.99 -33.09 -19.68
C SER A 41 -15.54 -33.23 -19.19
N PHE A 42 -15.28 -32.76 -17.98
CA PHE A 42 -13.98 -32.68 -17.34
C PHE A 42 -14.03 -33.30 -15.92
N ASP A 43 -12.87 -33.53 -15.32
CA ASP A 43 -12.79 -34.14 -13.98
C ASP A 43 -13.27 -33.19 -12.84
N SER A 44 -13.40 -31.89 -13.11
CA SER A 44 -13.83 -30.89 -12.14
C SER A 44 -14.33 -29.60 -12.81
N ASP A 45 -15.18 -28.86 -12.08
CA ASP A 45 -15.67 -27.53 -12.45
C ASP A 45 -14.53 -26.56 -12.81
N GLU A 46 -13.42 -26.59 -12.06
CA GLU A 46 -12.25 -25.74 -12.29
C GLU A 46 -11.55 -26.03 -13.62
N LYS A 47 -11.45 -27.31 -14.02
CA LYS A 47 -10.89 -27.68 -15.33
C LYS A 47 -11.83 -27.29 -16.47
N ALA A 48 -13.14 -27.46 -16.27
CA ALA A 48 -14.15 -27.05 -17.24
C ALA A 48 -14.13 -25.53 -17.46
N GLN A 49 -14.01 -24.73 -16.39
CA GLN A 49 -13.87 -23.28 -16.47
C GLN A 49 -12.58 -22.87 -17.20
N LYS A 50 -11.43 -23.48 -16.89
CA LYS A 50 -10.15 -23.16 -17.56
C LYS A 50 -10.20 -23.41 -19.08
N GLU A 51 -10.77 -24.53 -19.51
CA GLU A 51 -10.91 -24.81 -20.95
C GLU A 51 -12.02 -23.98 -21.62
N TYR A 52 -13.08 -23.63 -20.89
CA TYR A 52 -14.09 -22.67 -21.34
C TYR A 52 -13.44 -21.31 -21.65
N ASP A 53 -12.69 -20.74 -20.69
CA ASP A 53 -12.03 -19.43 -20.83
C ASP A 53 -11.03 -19.43 -21.99
N LYS A 54 -10.27 -20.53 -22.14
CA LYS A 54 -9.32 -20.71 -23.24
C LYS A 54 -10.03 -20.71 -24.60
N LEU A 55 -11.15 -21.42 -24.75
CA LEU A 55 -11.90 -21.45 -26.01
C LEU A 55 -12.52 -20.10 -26.36
N VAL A 56 -13.01 -19.35 -25.38
CA VAL A 56 -13.52 -17.98 -25.59
C VAL A 56 -12.40 -17.07 -26.11
N ARG A 57 -11.25 -17.03 -25.42
CA ARG A 57 -10.09 -16.22 -25.86
C ARG A 57 -9.58 -16.61 -27.24
N GLU A 58 -9.56 -17.90 -27.56
CA GLU A 58 -9.19 -18.37 -28.90
C GLU A 58 -10.15 -17.87 -29.98
N LYS A 59 -11.44 -17.70 -29.67
CA LYS A 59 -12.45 -17.21 -30.62
C LYS A 59 -12.38 -15.71 -30.78
N GLU A 60 -12.23 -14.97 -29.70
CA GLU A 60 -12.03 -13.50 -29.73
C GLU A 60 -10.77 -13.13 -30.52
N LYS A 61 -9.65 -13.85 -30.30
CA LYS A 61 -8.42 -13.68 -31.09
C LYS A 61 -8.60 -13.98 -32.59
N LYS A 62 -9.58 -14.81 -32.95
CA LYS A 62 -9.95 -15.12 -34.35
C LYS A 62 -10.97 -14.12 -34.91
N GLY A 63 -11.26 -13.02 -34.20
CA GLY A 63 -12.15 -11.95 -34.63
C GLY A 63 -13.65 -12.22 -34.38
N TYR A 64 -13.99 -13.22 -33.57
CA TYR A 64 -15.39 -13.45 -33.18
C TYR A 64 -15.80 -12.42 -32.12
N GLU A 65 -16.90 -11.72 -32.36
CA GLU A 65 -17.43 -10.69 -31.47
C GLU A 65 -18.66 -11.20 -30.73
N LEU A 66 -18.77 -10.91 -29.44
CA LEU A 66 -19.92 -11.29 -28.62
C LEU A 66 -21.17 -10.52 -29.06
N VAL A 67 -22.26 -11.23 -29.34
CA VAL A 67 -23.56 -10.68 -29.75
C VAL A 67 -24.61 -11.14 -28.73
N GLY A 68 -25.16 -10.20 -27.95
CA GLY A 68 -26.06 -10.45 -26.82
C GLY A 68 -27.28 -11.31 -27.16
N ASP A 69 -27.65 -12.19 -26.21
CA ASP A 69 -28.75 -13.15 -26.32
C ASP A 69 -30.12 -12.47 -26.33
N GLY A 70 -30.98 -12.89 -27.27
CA GLY A 70 -32.41 -12.56 -27.26
C GLY A 70 -33.21 -13.53 -26.38
N GLU A 71 -34.02 -12.93 -25.50
CA GLU A 71 -35.25 -13.42 -24.83
C GLU A 71 -35.18 -14.74 -24.03
N GLY A 72 -35.56 -14.81 -22.75
CA GLY A 72 -36.24 -13.85 -21.91
C GLY A 72 -36.36 -14.35 -20.47
N GLY A 73 -36.45 -13.39 -19.56
CA GLY A 73 -36.57 -13.54 -18.12
C GLY A 73 -36.18 -12.20 -17.51
N ASP A 74 -37.16 -11.30 -17.45
CA ASP A 74 -37.13 -9.94 -16.91
C ASP A 74 -36.04 -9.74 -15.85
N ASP A 75 -35.01 -8.99 -16.22
CA ASP A 75 -34.27 -8.09 -15.32
C ASP A 75 -33.60 -7.07 -16.24
N ASP A 76 -34.23 -5.91 -16.36
CA ASP A 76 -33.61 -4.69 -16.85
C ASP A 76 -32.40 -4.38 -15.95
N ASP A 77 -31.23 -4.91 -16.30
CA ASP A 77 -29.94 -4.34 -15.90
C ASP A 77 -29.17 -4.05 -17.19
N GLU A 78 -29.75 -3.16 -17.99
CA GLU A 78 -28.96 -2.23 -18.79
C GLU A 78 -27.84 -1.68 -17.89
N GLY A 79 -26.63 -1.56 -18.45
CA GLY A 79 -25.48 -0.96 -17.78
C GLY A 79 -25.77 0.47 -17.31
N GLY A 80 -26.46 0.59 -16.18
CA GLY A 80 -26.54 1.76 -15.37
C GLY A 80 -25.19 1.88 -14.69
N SER A 81 -24.38 2.82 -15.15
CA SER A 81 -23.48 3.52 -14.24
C SER A 81 -24.34 4.07 -13.10
N VAL A 82 -24.52 3.30 -12.02
CA VAL A 82 -25.07 3.87 -10.80
C VAL A 82 -23.94 4.72 -10.25
N GLU A 83 -23.89 5.98 -10.70
CA GLU A 83 -23.22 7.05 -9.95
C GLU A 83 -23.62 6.87 -8.50
N GLY A 84 -22.68 6.42 -7.66
CA GLY A 84 -22.98 6.08 -6.29
C GLY A 84 -23.60 7.30 -5.62
N LYS A 85 -24.79 7.11 -5.06
CA LYS A 85 -25.61 8.21 -4.54
C LYS A 85 -24.78 9.01 -3.54
N SER A 86 -24.93 10.34 -3.59
CA SER A 86 -24.14 11.25 -2.75
C SER A 86 -25.03 12.21 -1.99
N ASN A 87 -24.62 12.51 -0.77
CA ASN A 87 -25.21 13.54 0.06
C ASN A 87 -24.08 14.33 0.74
N PRO A 88 -23.67 15.48 0.18
CA PRO A 88 -22.51 16.23 0.66
C PRO A 88 -22.58 16.62 2.13
N GLU A 89 -23.78 16.89 2.67
CA GLU A 89 -23.93 17.26 4.09
C GLU A 89 -23.65 16.08 5.02
N LEU A 90 -24.18 14.89 4.68
CA LEU A 90 -23.93 13.66 5.45
C LEU A 90 -22.49 13.16 5.27
N GLU A 91 -21.93 13.29 4.06
CA GLU A 91 -20.54 12.95 3.76
C GLU A 91 -19.56 13.86 4.52
N ALA A 92 -19.84 15.16 4.62
CA ALA A 92 -19.00 16.09 5.37
C ALA A 92 -18.93 15.73 6.87
N ALA A 93 -20.00 15.18 7.44
CA ALA A 93 -20.00 14.70 8.82
C ALA A 93 -19.03 13.52 9.01
N ILE A 94 -19.01 12.58 8.06
CA ILE A 94 -18.09 11.44 8.05
C ILE A 94 -16.65 11.90 7.78
N GLN A 95 -16.42 12.79 6.83
CA GLN A 95 -15.06 13.30 6.53
C GLN A 95 -14.44 14.05 7.72
N LYS A 96 -15.27 14.77 8.48
CA LYS A 96 -14.83 15.49 9.68
C LYS A 96 -14.41 14.54 10.80
N ASP A 97 -15.11 13.42 10.95
CA ASP A 97 -14.84 12.40 11.96
C ASP A 97 -15.07 11.00 11.36
N PRO A 98 -14.05 10.41 10.71
CA PRO A 98 -14.17 9.11 10.03
C PRO A 98 -14.43 7.91 10.95
N ASP A 99 -14.42 8.12 12.27
CA ASP A 99 -14.76 7.10 13.28
C ASP A 99 -16.18 7.28 13.84
N ASN A 100 -16.92 8.30 13.38
CA ASN A 100 -18.27 8.59 13.85
C ASN A 100 -19.31 7.62 13.27
N VAL A 101 -19.56 6.53 13.99
CA VAL A 101 -20.54 5.50 13.64
C VAL A 101 -21.95 6.09 13.39
N ASP A 102 -22.38 7.07 14.18
CA ASP A 102 -23.72 7.66 14.02
C ASP A 102 -23.85 8.41 12.68
N ALA A 103 -22.80 9.10 12.23
CA ALA A 103 -22.78 9.75 10.93
C ALA A 103 -22.91 8.73 9.78
N TYR A 104 -22.21 7.59 9.89
CA TYR A 104 -22.36 6.48 8.94
C TYR A 104 -23.77 5.89 8.96
N LEU A 105 -24.39 5.71 10.13
CA LEU A 105 -25.74 5.15 10.24
C LEU A 105 -26.79 6.07 9.59
N VAL A 106 -26.73 7.38 9.87
CA VAL A 106 -27.64 8.35 9.22
C VAL A 106 -27.43 8.35 7.70
N TYR A 107 -26.18 8.26 7.24
CA TYR A 107 -25.91 8.16 5.81
C TYR A 107 -26.38 6.83 5.21
N GLY A 108 -26.24 5.73 5.95
CA GLY A 108 -26.69 4.40 5.57
C GLY A 108 -28.20 4.31 5.40
N ASP A 109 -28.98 4.89 6.32
CA ASP A 109 -30.43 4.98 6.20
C ASP A 109 -30.85 5.76 4.94
N TRP A 110 -30.17 6.87 4.67
CA TRP A 110 -30.39 7.65 3.45
C TRP A 110 -30.07 6.83 2.20
N LEU A 111 -28.90 6.18 2.15
CA LEU A 111 -28.45 5.33 1.04
C LEU A 111 -29.42 4.18 0.77
N GLN A 112 -29.91 3.52 1.83
CA GLN A 112 -30.89 2.45 1.73
C GLN A 112 -32.21 2.96 1.15
N GLY A 113 -32.64 4.17 1.54
CA GLY A 113 -33.79 4.85 0.93
C GLY A 113 -33.60 5.19 -0.56
N GLN A 114 -32.35 5.29 -1.03
CA GLN A 114 -32.00 5.46 -2.45
C GLN A 114 -31.77 4.15 -3.19
N GLY A 115 -31.91 2.99 -2.53
CA GLY A 115 -31.63 1.68 -3.11
C GLY A 115 -30.14 1.36 -3.26
N ASP A 116 -29.25 2.10 -2.61
CA ASP A 116 -27.81 1.87 -2.67
C ASP A 116 -27.40 0.72 -1.71
N PRO A 117 -26.70 -0.33 -2.20
CA PRO A 117 -26.35 -1.49 -1.39
C PRO A 117 -25.41 -1.17 -0.21
N ARG A 118 -24.74 -0.01 -0.21
CA ARG A 118 -23.92 0.43 0.92
C ARG A 118 -24.73 0.70 2.19
N GLY A 119 -26.00 1.08 2.07
CA GLY A 119 -26.88 1.31 3.22
C GLY A 119 -27.05 0.05 4.08
N GLU A 120 -27.40 -1.07 3.44
CA GLU A 120 -27.49 -2.36 4.13
C GLU A 120 -26.11 -2.83 4.62
N LEU A 121 -25.04 -2.60 3.85
CA LEU A 121 -23.69 -2.96 4.26
C LEU A 121 -23.24 -2.23 5.54
N ILE A 122 -23.59 -0.94 5.67
CA ILE A 122 -23.38 -0.15 6.90
C ILE A 122 -24.07 -0.82 8.08
N ALA A 123 -25.36 -1.15 7.94
CA ALA A 123 -26.14 -1.76 9.00
C ALA A 123 -25.57 -3.13 9.43
N LEU A 124 -25.19 -3.97 8.45
CA LEU A 124 -24.57 -5.28 8.70
C LEU A 124 -23.23 -5.16 9.43
N GLN A 125 -22.35 -4.26 8.99
CA GLN A 125 -21.04 -4.07 9.62
C GLN A 125 -21.15 -3.43 11.01
N HIS A 126 -22.10 -2.52 11.23
CA HIS A 126 -22.40 -1.98 12.54
C HIS A 126 -22.95 -3.06 13.49
N ALA A 127 -23.91 -3.87 13.04
CA ALA A 127 -24.39 -5.01 13.83
C ALA A 127 -23.26 -5.98 14.18
N LEU A 128 -22.39 -6.28 13.20
CA LEU A 128 -21.22 -7.14 13.41
C LEU A 128 -20.28 -6.58 14.49
N SER A 129 -20.07 -5.25 14.53
CA SER A 129 -19.20 -4.61 15.54
C SER A 129 -19.69 -4.79 16.97
N LYS A 130 -20.99 -5.05 17.16
CA LYS A 130 -21.63 -5.26 18.47
C LYS A 130 -21.84 -6.73 18.81
N ALA A 131 -21.76 -7.62 17.81
CA ALA A 131 -22.04 -9.04 17.97
C ALA A 131 -20.84 -9.81 18.54
N SER A 132 -21.11 -10.98 19.12
CA SER A 132 -20.08 -11.90 19.58
C SER A 132 -20.47 -13.36 19.31
N GLY A 133 -19.49 -14.28 19.41
CA GLY A 133 -19.74 -15.72 19.25
C GLY A 133 -20.38 -16.10 17.90
N ALA A 134 -21.43 -16.93 17.94
CA ALA A 134 -22.09 -17.44 16.75
C ALA A 134 -22.77 -16.34 15.91
N GLU A 135 -23.29 -15.30 16.54
CA GLU A 135 -23.92 -14.16 15.87
C GLU A 135 -22.88 -13.39 15.03
N ALA A 136 -21.71 -13.11 15.61
CA ALA A 136 -20.62 -12.45 14.87
C ALA A 136 -20.17 -13.29 13.66
N THR A 137 -20.07 -14.62 13.80
CA THR A 137 -19.76 -15.51 12.67
C THR A 137 -20.82 -15.47 11.58
N ALA A 138 -22.11 -15.42 11.96
CA ALA A 138 -23.21 -15.32 10.99
C ALA A 138 -23.19 -13.97 10.26
N LEU A 139 -23.01 -12.86 10.99
CA LEU A 139 -22.93 -11.52 10.42
C LEU A 139 -21.72 -11.35 9.51
N LYS A 140 -20.55 -11.92 9.86
CA LYS A 140 -19.38 -11.96 8.95
C LYS A 140 -19.73 -12.61 7.62
N LYS A 141 -20.42 -13.76 7.64
CA LYS A 141 -20.87 -14.44 6.41
C LYS A 141 -21.85 -13.58 5.61
N GLN A 142 -22.77 -12.88 6.28
CA GLN A 142 -23.71 -11.97 5.62
C GLN A 142 -23.00 -10.78 4.98
N VAL A 143 -22.05 -10.15 5.66
CA VAL A 143 -21.22 -9.06 5.09
C VAL A 143 -20.47 -9.55 3.84
N SER A 144 -19.77 -10.69 3.92
CA SER A 144 -19.05 -11.25 2.77
C SER A 144 -19.99 -11.61 1.62
N ALA A 145 -21.16 -12.19 1.92
CA ALA A 145 -22.16 -12.51 0.90
C ALA A 145 -22.74 -11.25 0.24
N HIS A 146 -22.97 -10.18 1.02
CA HIS A 146 -23.47 -8.90 0.53
C HIS A 146 -22.47 -8.23 -0.42
N ILE A 147 -21.20 -8.15 -0.02
CA ILE A 147 -20.12 -7.61 -0.86
C ILE A 147 -20.01 -8.42 -2.16
N LYS A 148 -20.04 -9.76 -2.06
CA LYS A 148 -19.97 -10.63 -3.24
C LYS A 148 -21.17 -10.43 -4.17
N LYS A 149 -22.39 -10.35 -3.62
CA LYS A 149 -23.63 -10.15 -4.37
C LYS A 149 -23.63 -8.82 -5.12
N HIS A 150 -23.13 -7.76 -4.49
CA HIS A 150 -23.14 -6.40 -5.03
C HIS A 150 -21.77 -5.97 -5.60
N LYS A 151 -20.88 -6.92 -5.90
CA LYS A 151 -19.47 -6.65 -6.28
C LYS A 151 -19.36 -5.66 -7.43
N ALA A 152 -20.16 -5.81 -8.48
CA ALA A 152 -20.14 -4.94 -9.65
C ALA A 152 -20.45 -3.47 -9.30
N LEU A 153 -21.40 -3.22 -8.40
CA LEU A 153 -21.77 -1.87 -7.95
C LEU A 153 -20.78 -1.31 -6.91
N LEU A 154 -20.26 -2.18 -6.04
CA LEU A 154 -19.38 -1.78 -4.95
C LEU A 154 -17.94 -1.53 -5.39
N LEU A 155 -17.51 -2.11 -6.50
CA LEU A 155 -16.13 -2.03 -6.99
C LEU A 155 -16.02 -1.55 -8.44
N GLY A 156 -17.12 -1.49 -9.21
CA GLY A 156 -17.08 -1.05 -10.61
C GLY A 156 -16.15 -1.92 -11.46
N SER A 157 -15.26 -1.27 -12.22
CA SER A 157 -14.22 -1.95 -13.01
C SER A 157 -13.26 -2.78 -12.16
N MET A 158 -13.02 -2.39 -10.89
CA MET A 158 -12.18 -3.17 -9.96
C MET A 158 -12.81 -4.53 -9.61
N ALA A 159 -14.10 -4.75 -9.89
CA ALA A 159 -14.77 -6.02 -9.63
C ALA A 159 -14.26 -7.17 -10.52
N LYS A 160 -13.81 -6.85 -11.74
CA LYS A 160 -13.35 -7.83 -12.73
C LYS A 160 -11.87 -8.16 -12.60
N GLY A 161 -11.14 -7.34 -11.84
CA GLY A 161 -9.71 -7.22 -11.94
C GLY A 161 -8.94 -8.29 -11.20
N TRP A 162 -8.86 -8.22 -9.87
CA TRP A 162 -7.56 -8.53 -9.26
C TRP A 162 -7.66 -9.53 -8.12
N SER A 163 -6.60 -10.32 -8.01
CA SER A 163 -6.43 -11.31 -6.95
C SER A 163 -6.27 -10.62 -5.58
N ASP A 164 -6.49 -11.37 -4.49
CA ASP A 164 -6.29 -10.85 -3.12
C ASP A 164 -4.81 -10.44 -2.86
N GLU A 165 -3.89 -10.92 -3.70
CA GLU A 165 -2.47 -10.57 -3.67
C GLU A 165 -2.19 -9.20 -4.33
N GLU A 166 -3.01 -8.82 -5.30
CA GLU A 166 -2.89 -7.55 -6.04
C GLU A 166 -3.67 -6.41 -5.40
N ILE A 167 -4.87 -6.70 -4.88
CA ILE A 167 -5.65 -5.75 -4.08
C ILE A 167 -6.02 -6.38 -2.75
N THR A 168 -5.71 -5.67 -1.68
CA THR A 168 -6.36 -5.88 -0.39
C THR A 168 -7.24 -4.69 -0.05
N LEU A 169 -8.52 -4.93 0.25
CA LEU A 169 -9.49 -3.90 0.64
C LEU A 169 -10.02 -4.15 2.05
N GLU A 170 -9.90 -3.15 2.91
CA GLU A 170 -10.55 -3.14 4.22
C GLU A 170 -11.82 -2.28 4.18
N TRP A 171 -12.96 -2.92 4.45
CA TRP A 171 -14.26 -2.26 4.49
C TRP A 171 -14.61 -1.78 5.90
N HIS A 172 -15.03 -0.53 6.01
CA HIS A 172 -15.55 0.07 7.22
C HIS A 172 -16.89 0.76 6.92
N LEU A 173 -17.95 0.25 7.54
CA LEU A 173 -19.30 0.79 7.45
C LEU A 173 -19.68 1.18 6.01
N GLY A 174 -19.71 0.21 5.10
CA GLY A 174 -20.14 0.38 3.71
C GLY A 174 -19.11 0.96 2.74
N PHE A 175 -17.97 1.44 3.23
CA PHE A 175 -16.94 2.09 2.40
C PHE A 175 -15.57 1.43 2.59
N ILE A 176 -14.69 1.61 1.62
CA ILE A 176 -13.29 1.19 1.70
C ILE A 176 -12.55 2.22 2.54
N ARG A 177 -11.96 1.78 3.65
CA ARG A 177 -11.20 2.63 4.58
C ARG A 177 -9.70 2.49 4.38
N SER A 178 -9.24 1.28 4.04
CA SER A 178 -7.83 0.99 3.76
C SER A 178 -7.74 0.18 2.47
N ALA A 179 -6.72 0.46 1.66
CA ALA A 179 -6.42 -0.33 0.48
C ALA A 179 -4.91 -0.56 0.34
N ARG A 180 -4.52 -1.76 -0.10
CA ARG A 180 -3.22 -2.07 -0.69
C ARG A 180 -3.43 -2.38 -2.16
N LEU A 181 -2.62 -1.80 -3.03
CA LEU A 181 -2.56 -2.15 -4.45
C LEU A 181 -1.12 -2.40 -4.86
N GLY A 182 -0.86 -3.48 -5.58
CA GLY A 182 0.46 -3.77 -6.14
C GLY A 182 0.39 -4.93 -7.14
N ARG A 183 1.37 -5.02 -8.04
CA ARG A 183 1.52 -6.18 -8.92
C ARG A 183 1.97 -7.37 -8.08
N LYS A 184 1.35 -8.52 -8.34
CA LYS A 184 1.73 -9.79 -7.72
C LYS A 184 3.01 -10.38 -8.31
N GLU A 185 3.17 -10.26 -9.63
CA GLU A 185 4.30 -10.81 -10.39
C GLU A 185 4.70 -9.84 -11.50
N TYR A 186 5.94 -9.97 -12.01
CA TYR A 186 6.50 -9.14 -13.08
C TYR A 186 5.69 -9.16 -14.39
N ASP A 187 4.93 -10.23 -14.65
CA ASP A 187 4.09 -10.39 -15.83
C ASP A 187 2.60 -10.09 -15.58
N SER A 188 2.24 -9.61 -14.39
CA SER A 188 0.85 -9.25 -14.07
C SER A 188 0.35 -8.14 -15.01
N GLU A 189 -0.85 -8.31 -15.57
CA GLU A 189 -1.53 -7.30 -16.40
C GLU A 189 -2.22 -6.21 -15.55
N PHE A 190 -2.00 -6.21 -14.23
CA PHE A 190 -2.62 -5.25 -13.33
C PHE A 190 -1.93 -3.88 -13.40
N GLU A 191 -2.63 -2.93 -14.00
CA GLU A 191 -2.30 -1.50 -14.04
C GLU A 191 -2.56 -0.79 -12.69
N VAL A 192 -1.55 -0.75 -11.81
CA VAL A 192 -1.66 -0.23 -10.44
C VAL A 192 -2.11 1.23 -10.40
N ALA A 193 -1.56 2.09 -11.26
CA ALA A 193 -1.93 3.51 -11.33
C ALA A 193 -3.42 3.71 -11.66
N GLU A 194 -3.94 2.99 -12.65
CA GLU A 194 -5.37 3.03 -12.99
C GLU A 194 -6.23 2.43 -11.87
N GLY A 195 -5.72 1.46 -11.13
CA GLY A 195 -6.36 0.96 -9.91
C GLY A 195 -6.49 1.99 -8.81
N VAL A 196 -5.40 2.72 -8.54
CA VAL A 196 -5.41 3.82 -7.57
C VAL A 196 -6.39 4.90 -8.01
N LYS A 197 -6.34 5.35 -9.27
CA LYS A 197 -7.28 6.33 -9.82
C LYS A 197 -8.73 5.87 -9.73
N THR A 198 -9.00 4.62 -10.09
CA THR A 198 -10.34 4.03 -10.01
C THR A 198 -10.81 4.00 -8.57
N LEU A 199 -9.97 3.57 -7.61
CA LEU A 199 -10.32 3.56 -6.19
C LEU A 199 -10.65 4.97 -5.67
N LEU A 200 -9.81 5.96 -5.99
CA LEU A 200 -9.96 7.34 -5.50
C LEU A 200 -11.18 8.06 -6.08
N THR A 201 -11.61 7.68 -7.28
CA THR A 201 -12.82 8.23 -7.92
C THR A 201 -14.08 7.43 -7.60
N HIS A 202 -13.95 6.17 -7.20
CA HIS A 202 -15.10 5.31 -6.94
C HIS A 202 -15.84 5.73 -5.66
N PRO A 203 -17.19 5.74 -5.65
CA PRO A 203 -17.96 6.10 -4.46
C PRO A 203 -17.64 5.27 -3.21
N SER A 204 -17.21 4.01 -3.37
CA SER A 204 -16.76 3.18 -2.24
C SER A 204 -15.42 3.64 -1.63
N GLY A 205 -14.56 4.34 -2.37
CA GLY A 205 -13.31 4.91 -1.87
C GLY A 205 -13.45 6.32 -1.29
N ARG A 206 -14.66 6.88 -1.24
CA ARG A 206 -14.94 8.28 -0.86
C ARG A 206 -14.39 8.70 0.52
N PHE A 207 -14.21 7.74 1.42
CA PHE A 207 -13.70 7.97 2.79
C PHE A 207 -12.37 7.27 3.07
N LEU A 208 -11.60 6.94 2.03
CA LEU A 208 -10.30 6.26 2.17
C LEU A 208 -9.38 7.01 3.16
N GLN A 209 -8.86 6.29 4.14
CA GLN A 209 -7.96 6.80 5.18
C GLN A 209 -6.53 6.28 5.02
N SER A 210 -6.34 5.11 4.42
CA SER A 210 -5.03 4.48 4.25
C SER A 210 -4.85 3.92 2.84
N LEU A 211 -3.70 4.18 2.23
CA LEU A 211 -3.29 3.63 0.94
C LEU A 211 -1.86 3.10 1.05
N ALA A 212 -1.66 1.84 0.71
CA ALA A 212 -0.35 1.23 0.51
C ALA A 212 -0.20 0.82 -0.95
N VAL A 213 0.98 1.05 -1.51
CA VAL A 213 1.30 0.78 -2.91
C VAL A 213 2.54 -0.10 -2.97
N GLY A 214 2.39 -1.32 -3.46
CA GLY A 214 3.46 -2.30 -3.65
C GLY A 214 4.23 -2.03 -4.94
N ILE A 215 4.55 -3.07 -5.71
CA ILE A 215 5.16 -2.94 -7.03
C ILE A 215 4.15 -2.36 -8.03
N VAL A 216 4.57 -1.40 -8.86
CA VAL A 216 3.75 -0.63 -9.80
C VAL A 216 4.10 -1.00 -11.23
N ASP A 217 5.33 -0.71 -11.64
CA ASP A 217 5.87 -1.06 -12.95
C ASP A 217 7.10 -1.92 -12.72
N ALA A 218 7.24 -2.94 -13.54
CA ALA A 218 8.39 -3.84 -13.50
C ALA A 218 8.75 -4.24 -14.95
N SER A 219 8.10 -3.64 -15.93
CA SER A 219 8.15 -4.09 -17.33
C SER A 219 9.48 -3.74 -18.01
N ASP A 220 10.16 -2.70 -17.56
CA ASP A 220 11.49 -2.27 -18.04
C ASP A 220 12.64 -2.65 -17.09
N GLY A 221 12.33 -3.37 -16.01
CA GLY A 221 13.27 -3.85 -15.01
C GLY A 221 13.32 -3.01 -13.74
N GLU A 222 12.86 -1.76 -13.76
CA GLU A 222 12.90 -0.86 -12.60
C GLU A 222 11.50 -0.45 -12.18
N ASN A 223 11.23 -0.47 -10.87
CA ASN A 223 9.95 0.00 -10.36
C ASN A 223 9.98 1.50 -10.06
N SER A 224 8.89 2.20 -10.35
CA SER A 224 8.73 3.63 -10.08
C SER A 224 7.30 3.96 -9.65
N TYR A 225 7.15 4.95 -8.77
CA TYR A 225 5.85 5.41 -8.26
C TYR A 225 5.28 6.63 -9.01
N GLU A 226 5.94 7.10 -10.06
CA GLU A 226 5.55 8.33 -10.79
C GLU A 226 4.11 8.26 -11.33
N SER A 227 3.76 7.16 -12.02
CA SER A 227 2.39 6.97 -12.57
C SER A 227 1.31 6.93 -11.49
N VAL A 228 1.64 6.48 -10.28
CA VAL A 228 0.73 6.50 -9.13
C VAL A 228 0.55 7.94 -8.62
N LEU A 229 1.62 8.74 -8.57
CA LEU A 229 1.52 10.15 -8.21
C LEU A 229 0.70 10.94 -9.24
N GLU A 230 0.87 10.65 -10.53
CA GLU A 230 0.04 11.23 -11.60
C GLU A 230 -1.44 10.86 -11.41
N ALA A 231 -1.74 9.59 -11.16
CA ALA A 231 -3.10 9.12 -10.84
C ALA A 231 -3.71 9.86 -9.63
N MET A 232 -2.91 10.09 -8.57
CA MET A 232 -3.34 10.87 -7.41
C MET A 232 -3.53 12.35 -7.71
N GLN A 233 -2.78 12.94 -8.66
CA GLN A 233 -2.99 14.32 -9.09
C GLN A 233 -4.31 14.47 -9.86
N GLU A 234 -4.64 13.49 -10.71
CA GLU A 234 -5.90 13.46 -11.45
C GLU A 234 -7.11 13.18 -10.55
N ALA A 235 -6.93 12.38 -9.49
CA ALA A 235 -7.96 12.05 -8.51
C ALA A 235 -7.49 12.31 -7.06
N PRO A 236 -7.39 13.58 -6.61
CA PRO A 236 -6.82 13.90 -5.30
C PRO A 236 -7.60 13.26 -4.15
N PRO A 237 -6.93 12.49 -3.27
CA PRO A 237 -7.59 11.92 -2.10
C PRO A 237 -7.97 13.01 -1.10
N THR A 238 -9.22 13.00 -0.64
CA THR A 238 -9.74 14.05 0.25
C THR A 238 -9.58 13.71 1.74
N GLY A 239 -9.51 12.41 2.07
CA GLY A 239 -9.52 11.91 3.45
C GLY A 239 -8.23 11.24 3.92
N LEU A 240 -7.23 11.04 3.05
CA LEU A 240 -6.10 10.16 3.31
C LEU A 240 -5.24 10.64 4.48
N LYS A 241 -4.94 9.72 5.41
CA LYS A 241 -4.13 9.95 6.61
C LYS A 241 -2.84 9.14 6.62
N ASN A 242 -2.81 7.99 5.96
CA ASN A 242 -1.64 7.13 5.89
C ASN A 242 -1.34 6.80 4.44
N LEU A 243 -0.09 6.98 4.05
CA LEU A 243 0.41 6.62 2.73
C LEU A 243 1.71 5.84 2.87
N PHE A 244 1.76 4.68 2.23
CA PHE A 244 2.98 3.91 2.05
C PHE A 244 3.23 3.67 0.56
N LEU A 245 4.31 4.23 0.03
CA LEU A 245 4.86 3.89 -1.28
C LEU A 245 6.06 2.97 -1.08
N GLY A 246 6.06 1.78 -1.69
CA GLY A 246 7.09 0.77 -1.44
C GLY A 246 6.64 -0.41 -0.56
N ASP A 247 5.36 -0.76 -0.56
CA ASP A 247 4.81 -1.89 0.21
C ASP A 247 5.07 -3.25 -0.47
N PHE A 248 6.35 -3.54 -0.68
CA PHE A 248 6.84 -4.82 -1.18
C PHE A 248 7.71 -5.53 -0.13
N GLU A 249 7.74 -6.85 -0.17
CA GLU A 249 8.60 -7.70 0.64
C GLU A 249 10.01 -7.72 0.03
N TYR A 250 10.99 -7.30 0.82
CA TYR A 250 12.40 -7.34 0.46
C TYR A 250 13.08 -8.51 1.19
N PRO A 251 13.93 -9.31 0.52
CA PRO A 251 14.26 -9.29 -0.91
C PRO A 251 13.32 -10.14 -1.79
N ASP A 252 12.29 -10.79 -1.21
CA ASP A 252 11.52 -11.84 -1.89
C ASP A 252 10.70 -11.36 -3.11
N GLU A 253 10.16 -10.14 -3.11
CA GLU A 253 9.45 -9.55 -4.26
C GLU A 253 10.39 -8.71 -5.15
N THR A 254 11.22 -7.85 -4.57
CA THR A 254 12.24 -7.07 -5.28
C THR A 254 13.32 -6.56 -4.35
N GLU A 255 14.50 -6.30 -4.90
CA GLU A 255 15.58 -5.60 -4.22
C GLU A 255 15.24 -4.11 -4.07
N ILE A 256 15.59 -3.50 -2.93
CA ILE A 256 15.25 -2.09 -2.68
C ILE A 256 15.92 -1.16 -3.69
N SER A 257 17.08 -1.57 -4.23
CA SER A 257 17.86 -0.85 -5.24
C SER A 257 17.19 -0.79 -6.61
N TRP A 258 16.19 -1.63 -6.88
CA TRP A 258 15.48 -1.71 -8.16
C TRP A 258 14.10 -1.04 -8.13
N SER A 259 13.74 -0.40 -7.02
CA SER A 259 12.46 0.27 -6.83
C SER A 259 12.68 1.72 -6.41
N TYR A 260 12.37 2.66 -7.28
CA TYR A 260 12.70 4.08 -7.13
C TYR A 260 11.53 4.89 -6.60
N VAL A 261 11.79 5.66 -5.54
CA VAL A 261 10.82 6.63 -4.99
C VAL A 261 10.66 7.83 -5.91
N ASN A 262 11.75 8.28 -6.53
CA ASN A 262 11.86 9.46 -7.41
C ASN A 262 11.32 10.75 -6.77
N ASP A 263 10.81 11.69 -7.59
CA ASP A 263 10.26 12.97 -7.14
C ASP A 263 8.87 12.78 -6.52
N VAL A 264 8.76 13.03 -5.23
CA VAL A 264 7.50 13.01 -4.48
C VAL A 264 7.05 14.41 -4.05
N SER A 265 7.72 15.48 -4.48
CA SER A 265 7.44 16.85 -4.02
C SER A 265 6.02 17.34 -4.33
N GLY A 266 5.44 16.86 -5.43
CA GLY A 266 4.05 17.13 -5.82
C GLY A 266 3.01 16.56 -4.85
N LEU A 267 3.36 15.52 -4.09
CA LEU A 267 2.46 14.80 -3.19
C LEU A 267 1.90 15.70 -2.09
N TYR A 268 2.72 16.59 -1.51
CA TYR A 268 2.39 17.27 -0.26
C TYR A 268 1.14 18.16 -0.36
N LYS A 269 0.89 18.73 -1.55
CA LYS A 269 -0.31 19.53 -1.83
C LYS A 269 -1.57 18.69 -1.98
N LEU A 270 -1.43 17.42 -2.36
CA LEU A 270 -2.55 16.49 -2.57
C LEU A 270 -3.03 15.90 -1.23
N VAL A 271 -2.11 15.70 -0.29
CA VAL A 271 -2.38 15.06 1.00
C VAL A 271 -1.99 15.95 2.20
N PRO A 272 -2.51 17.19 2.30
CA PRO A 272 -2.11 18.13 3.36
C PRO A 272 -2.47 17.65 4.79
N ASN A 273 -3.33 16.65 4.86
CA ASN A 273 -3.91 16.09 6.07
C ASN A 273 -3.24 14.79 6.54
N LEU A 274 -2.16 14.37 5.87
CA LEU A 274 -1.44 13.14 6.12
C LEU A 274 -0.85 13.13 7.54
N ARG A 275 -0.94 11.98 8.21
CA ARG A 275 -0.44 11.73 9.56
C ARG A 275 0.73 10.74 9.56
N SER A 276 0.76 9.80 8.62
CA SER A 276 1.87 8.87 8.42
C SER A 276 2.27 8.82 6.95
N LEU A 277 3.57 9.01 6.70
CA LEU A 277 4.19 8.84 5.39
C LEU A 277 5.34 7.85 5.52
N ARG A 278 5.24 6.76 4.76
CA ARG A 278 6.31 5.79 4.60
C ARG A 278 6.72 5.73 3.13
N LEU A 279 8.01 5.82 2.88
CA LEU A 279 8.62 5.69 1.56
C LEU A 279 9.67 4.60 1.63
N ARG A 280 9.63 3.64 0.71
CA ARG A 280 10.66 2.60 0.58
C ARG A 280 11.11 2.49 -0.88
N GLY A 281 12.42 2.60 -1.08
CA GLY A 281 13.05 2.47 -2.39
C GLY A 281 14.40 3.17 -2.51
N ALA A 282 15.05 3.00 -3.65
CA ALA A 282 16.19 3.78 -4.11
C ALA A 282 15.77 5.18 -4.58
N GLY A 283 16.76 6.06 -4.77
CA GLY A 283 16.62 7.36 -5.43
C GLY A 283 15.40 8.18 -4.98
N ALA A 284 15.58 9.08 -4.02
CA ALA A 284 14.49 9.92 -3.52
C ALA A 284 14.79 11.42 -3.75
N ASP A 285 13.88 12.12 -4.43
CA ASP A 285 13.81 13.57 -4.42
C ASP A 285 12.57 14.00 -3.63
N LEU A 286 12.82 14.57 -2.45
CA LEU A 286 11.77 14.94 -1.51
C LEU A 286 11.36 16.42 -1.64
N GLY A 287 12.09 17.23 -2.41
CA GLY A 287 11.83 18.67 -2.50
C GLY A 287 11.66 19.37 -1.13
N ASP A 288 10.73 20.32 -1.04
CA ASP A 288 10.37 21.02 0.20
C ASP A 288 9.18 20.35 0.88
N ILE A 289 9.44 19.59 1.96
CA ILE A 289 8.39 18.84 2.64
C ILE A 289 7.48 19.76 3.47
N ASP A 290 6.21 19.88 3.04
CA ASP A 290 5.16 20.67 3.71
C ASP A 290 3.97 19.78 4.11
N LEU A 291 4.12 19.08 5.24
CA LEU A 291 3.11 18.18 5.80
C LEU A 291 2.87 18.51 7.29
N PRO A 292 2.10 19.56 7.61
CA PRO A 292 1.99 20.09 8.97
C PRO A 292 1.23 19.18 9.94
N GLU A 293 0.45 18.22 9.42
CA GLU A 293 -0.32 17.26 10.20
C GLU A 293 0.45 15.94 10.47
N LEU A 294 1.66 15.81 9.90
CA LEU A 294 2.42 14.58 9.96
C LEU A 294 2.89 14.27 11.39
N ARG A 295 2.71 13.01 11.79
CA ARG A 295 3.10 12.45 13.09
C ARG A 295 4.18 11.41 12.94
N GLU A 296 4.21 10.70 11.82
CA GLU A 296 5.19 9.67 11.54
C GLU A 296 5.75 9.85 10.13
N PHE A 297 7.08 9.89 10.03
CA PHE A 297 7.81 9.86 8.77
C PHE A 297 8.83 8.74 8.82
N THR A 298 8.79 7.87 7.81
CA THR A 298 9.78 6.81 7.60
C THR A 298 10.25 6.83 6.16
N ILE A 299 11.57 6.87 5.95
CA ILE A 299 12.18 6.58 4.66
C ILE A 299 13.17 5.42 4.79
N GLU A 300 12.96 4.40 3.96
CA GLU A 300 13.77 3.20 3.85
C GLU A 300 14.47 3.21 2.51
N THR A 301 15.80 3.19 2.52
CA THR A 301 16.60 3.18 1.29
C THR A 301 17.94 2.49 1.52
N GLY A 302 18.48 1.92 0.44
CA GLY A 302 19.84 1.39 0.40
C GLY A 302 20.91 2.48 0.26
N GLY A 303 20.54 3.68 -0.19
CA GLY A 303 21.42 4.84 -0.28
C GLY A 303 20.67 6.16 -0.43
N LEU A 304 20.63 6.97 0.62
CA LEU A 304 19.86 8.21 0.68
C LEU A 304 20.67 9.38 0.07
N PRO A 305 20.21 10.01 -1.02
CA PRO A 305 20.93 11.12 -1.65
C PRO A 305 21.00 12.37 -0.76
N LEU A 306 22.03 13.21 -0.95
CA LEU A 306 22.25 14.40 -0.10
C LEU A 306 21.07 15.38 -0.12
N GLY A 307 20.40 15.48 -1.28
CA GLY A 307 19.19 16.31 -1.43
C GLY A 307 18.10 15.89 -0.45
N ALA A 308 17.76 14.60 -0.41
CA ALA A 308 16.76 14.05 0.50
C ALA A 308 17.15 14.24 1.97
N VAL A 309 18.42 14.03 2.34
CA VAL A 309 18.92 14.30 3.70
C VAL A 309 18.63 15.75 4.11
N LYS A 310 18.93 16.71 3.22
CA LYS A 310 18.69 18.14 3.46
C LYS A 310 17.21 18.49 3.51
N SER A 311 16.39 17.90 2.66
CA SER A 311 14.93 18.05 2.70
C SER A 311 14.36 17.60 4.05
N ILE A 312 14.73 16.41 4.53
CA ILE A 312 14.27 15.88 5.82
C ILE A 312 14.73 16.77 6.97
N ALA A 313 16.00 17.20 6.97
CA ALA A 313 16.58 18.02 8.02
C ALA A 313 16.00 19.45 8.09
N SER A 314 15.58 20.01 6.95
CA SER A 314 15.03 21.38 6.87
C SER A 314 13.50 21.45 6.97
N ALA A 315 12.82 20.32 6.86
CA ALA A 315 11.36 20.23 6.91
C ALA A 315 10.78 20.67 8.26
N LYS A 316 9.53 21.17 8.22
CA LYS A 316 8.83 21.71 9.38
C LYS A 316 7.83 20.68 9.92
N TRP A 317 8.12 20.19 11.12
CA TRP A 317 7.50 19.00 11.69
C TRP A 317 6.72 19.25 12.99
N PRO A 318 5.77 20.20 13.02
CA PRO A 318 5.19 20.69 14.29
C PRO A 318 4.45 19.62 15.09
N LYS A 319 3.99 18.53 14.45
CA LYS A 319 3.26 17.42 15.09
C LYS A 319 4.00 16.09 15.03
N LEU A 320 5.25 16.06 14.54
CA LEU A 320 5.98 14.81 14.34
C LEU A 320 6.38 14.20 15.69
N GLU A 321 6.03 12.92 15.84
CA GLU A 321 6.24 12.11 17.04
C GLU A 321 7.28 10.99 16.76
N LYS A 322 7.34 10.50 15.51
CA LYS A 322 8.31 9.52 15.03
C LYS A 322 9.00 9.98 13.75
N LEU A 323 10.34 9.94 13.75
CA LEU A 323 11.19 10.13 12.57
C LEU A 323 12.11 8.93 12.43
N GLU A 324 12.08 8.25 11.30
CA GLU A 324 12.95 7.13 10.98
C GLU A 324 13.59 7.33 9.60
N VAL A 325 14.92 7.37 9.56
CA VAL A 325 15.69 7.61 8.34
C VAL A 325 16.73 6.50 8.22
N TRP A 326 16.70 5.80 7.09
CA TRP A 326 17.71 4.83 6.71
C TRP A 326 18.66 5.51 5.73
N PHE A 327 19.94 5.63 6.10
CA PHE A 327 20.89 6.40 5.29
C PHE A 327 21.48 5.60 4.14
N GLY A 328 21.63 4.29 4.31
CA GLY A 328 22.28 3.43 3.35
C GLY A 328 23.80 3.55 3.31
N GLN A 329 24.35 3.14 2.17
CA GLN A 329 25.78 3.12 1.86
C GLN A 329 26.09 3.88 0.56
N ASP A 330 27.30 4.42 0.46
CA ASP A 330 27.78 5.20 -0.69
C ASP A 330 27.68 4.47 -2.04
N SER A 331 27.93 3.15 -2.08
CA SER A 331 27.82 2.30 -3.26
C SER A 331 26.39 2.23 -3.84
N TYR A 332 25.38 2.50 -3.00
CA TYR A 332 23.98 2.61 -3.38
C TYR A 332 23.51 4.08 -3.46
N GLY A 333 24.44 5.04 -3.41
CA GLY A 333 24.15 6.47 -3.55
C GLY A 333 23.90 7.22 -2.24
N ALA A 334 24.24 6.65 -1.09
CA ALA A 334 24.18 7.39 0.17
C ALA A 334 25.17 8.56 0.16
N GLU A 335 24.70 9.70 0.64
CA GLU A 335 25.54 10.87 0.87
C GLU A 335 25.20 11.53 2.21
N GLY A 336 26.02 12.50 2.59
CA GLY A 336 25.84 13.31 3.79
C GLY A 336 26.39 12.65 5.05
N GLY A 337 26.28 13.36 6.16
CA GLY A 337 26.69 12.87 7.46
C GLY A 337 26.19 13.74 8.59
N VAL A 338 26.91 13.70 9.72
CA VAL A 338 26.53 14.43 10.95
C VAL A 338 26.23 15.91 10.70
N ALA A 339 27.03 16.58 9.85
CA ALA A 339 26.86 18.00 9.57
C ALA A 339 25.53 18.31 8.86
N ASP A 340 25.09 17.43 7.97
CA ASP A 340 23.87 17.63 7.17
C ASP A 340 22.60 17.41 7.98
N ILE A 341 22.65 16.55 8.99
CA ILE A 341 21.53 16.30 9.92
C ILE A 341 21.58 17.18 11.18
N GLN A 342 22.51 18.13 11.28
CA GLN A 342 22.63 19.02 12.44
C GLN A 342 21.30 19.72 12.82
N PRO A 343 20.43 20.15 11.87
CA PRO A 343 19.11 20.68 12.21
C PRO A 343 18.22 19.72 13.00
N ILE A 344 18.27 18.41 12.69
CA ILE A 344 17.57 17.34 13.42
C ILE A 344 18.15 17.21 14.82
N LEU A 345 19.49 17.18 14.94
CA LEU A 345 20.19 17.08 16.23
C LEU A 345 19.93 18.32 17.12
N ASP A 346 19.72 19.49 16.51
CA ASP A 346 19.31 20.72 17.19
C ASP A 346 17.83 20.70 17.65
N GLY A 347 17.03 19.72 17.20
CA GLY A 347 15.60 19.61 17.51
C GLY A 347 14.74 20.71 16.87
N LYS A 348 15.22 21.38 15.81
CA LYS A 348 14.49 22.49 15.19
C LYS A 348 13.21 21.97 14.52
N GLY A 349 12.06 22.48 14.97
CA GLY A 349 10.76 22.06 14.44
C GLY A 349 10.28 20.68 14.89
N LEU A 350 10.98 20.01 15.81
CA LEU A 350 10.71 18.64 16.23
C LEU A 350 10.22 18.56 17.69
N SER A 351 9.41 19.53 18.15
CA SER A 351 9.05 19.69 19.56
C SER A 351 8.29 18.51 20.19
N ASN A 352 7.64 17.68 19.36
CA ASN A 352 6.86 16.53 19.82
C ASN A 352 7.57 15.18 19.61
N LEU A 353 8.77 15.18 19.03
CA LEU A 353 9.48 13.96 18.65
C LEU A 353 9.82 13.10 19.87
N LYS A 354 9.40 11.84 19.84
CA LYS A 354 9.65 10.82 20.89
C LYS A 354 10.47 9.65 20.40
N VAL A 355 10.43 9.35 19.11
CA VAL A 355 11.15 8.26 18.49
C VAL A 355 12.01 8.80 17.37
N LEU A 356 13.32 8.59 17.46
CA LEU A 356 14.28 8.94 16.41
C LEU A 356 15.05 7.70 16.00
N GLY A 357 14.92 7.31 14.73
CA GLY A 357 15.74 6.29 14.09
C GLY A 357 16.71 6.92 13.10
N LEU A 358 18.00 6.75 13.34
CA LEU A 358 19.10 7.08 12.44
C LEU A 358 19.76 5.76 12.03
N ARG A 359 19.02 5.00 11.22
CA ARG A 359 19.27 3.58 10.96
C ARG A 359 20.11 3.42 9.70
N ASN A 360 20.62 2.21 9.49
CA ASN A 360 21.32 1.84 8.25
C ASN A 360 22.37 2.88 7.86
N SER A 361 23.27 3.25 8.78
CA SER A 361 24.17 4.40 8.62
C SER A 361 25.64 4.02 8.75
N GLU A 362 26.44 4.32 7.74
CA GLU A 362 27.90 4.12 7.75
C GLU A 362 28.60 5.00 8.82
N PHE A 363 28.05 6.19 9.08
CA PHE A 363 28.62 7.16 10.02
C PHE A 363 28.09 6.99 11.45
N THR A 364 27.61 5.80 11.83
CA THR A 364 27.07 5.53 13.18
C THR A 364 28.09 5.79 14.29
N ASN A 365 29.38 5.51 14.06
CA ASN A 365 30.45 5.86 15.00
C ASN A 365 30.64 7.38 15.20
N ASP A 366 30.31 8.19 14.20
CA ASP A 366 30.36 9.65 14.33
C ASP A 366 29.09 10.20 14.98
N LEU A 367 27.92 9.58 14.73
CA LEU A 367 26.68 9.90 15.42
C LEU A 367 26.84 9.83 16.94
N VAL A 368 27.42 8.74 17.45
CA VAL A 368 27.55 8.53 18.90
C VAL A 368 28.50 9.53 19.59
N LYS A 369 29.35 10.23 18.84
CA LYS A 369 30.20 11.31 19.37
C LYS A 369 29.41 12.59 19.63
N VAL A 370 28.39 12.87 18.82
CA VAL A 370 27.62 14.13 18.89
C VAL A 370 26.29 13.99 19.64
N LEU A 371 25.66 12.81 19.57
CA LEU A 371 24.37 12.52 20.20
C LEU A 371 24.32 12.88 21.70
N PRO A 372 25.35 12.65 22.53
CA PRO A 372 25.33 13.04 23.94
C PRO A 372 25.04 14.53 24.21
N THR A 373 25.32 15.38 23.21
CA THR A 373 25.12 16.84 23.27
C THR A 373 23.99 17.33 22.37
N ALA A 374 23.32 16.43 21.64
CA ALA A 374 22.21 16.79 20.76
C ALA A 374 21.03 17.33 21.58
N LYS A 375 20.46 18.44 21.12
CA LYS A 375 19.35 19.13 21.80
C LYS A 375 18.04 18.37 21.68
N VAL A 376 17.90 17.51 20.68
CA VAL A 376 16.74 16.63 20.52
C VAL A 376 16.77 15.46 21.49
N LEU A 377 17.93 15.01 21.97
CA LEU A 377 18.05 13.80 22.79
C LEU A 377 17.22 13.82 24.09
N PRO A 378 17.17 14.92 24.88
CA PRO A 378 16.46 14.93 26.16
C PRO A 378 14.94 14.68 26.09
N GLN A 379 14.32 14.90 24.93
CA GLN A 379 12.87 14.69 24.74
C GLN A 379 12.53 13.30 24.18
N LEU A 380 13.52 12.56 23.68
CA LEU A 380 13.32 11.24 23.10
C LEU A 380 13.00 10.22 24.19
N GLU A 381 12.17 9.25 23.82
CA GLU A 381 11.92 8.04 24.59
C GLU A 381 12.64 6.84 23.98
N LYS A 382 12.77 6.82 22.66
CA LYS A 382 13.45 5.76 21.90
C LYS A 382 14.45 6.37 20.92
N LEU A 383 15.65 5.81 20.92
CA LEU A 383 16.68 6.09 19.93
C LEU A 383 17.05 4.78 19.25
N ASP A 384 17.06 4.77 17.92
CA ASP A 384 17.37 3.60 17.11
C ASP A 384 18.55 3.92 16.20
N LEU A 385 19.67 3.22 16.45
CA LEU A 385 20.91 3.24 15.67
C LEU A 385 21.20 1.85 15.10
N SER A 386 20.16 1.04 14.89
CA SER A 386 20.27 -0.30 14.35
C SER A 386 20.70 -0.29 12.89
N MET A 387 21.17 -1.44 12.41
CA MET A 387 21.60 -1.65 11.03
C MET A 387 22.80 -0.79 10.62
N GLY A 388 23.50 -0.17 11.56
CA GLY A 388 24.61 0.74 11.29
C GLY A 388 25.99 0.07 11.29
N CYS A 389 27.02 0.90 11.31
CA CYS A 389 28.43 0.48 11.39
C CYS A 389 29.06 0.78 12.77
N LEU A 390 28.30 0.71 13.87
CA LEU A 390 28.82 0.95 15.22
C LEU A 390 29.82 -0.15 15.62
N THR A 391 31.04 0.26 15.95
CA THR A 391 32.11 -0.63 16.43
C THR A 391 32.28 -0.54 17.95
N ASP A 392 33.15 -1.38 18.52
CA ASP A 392 33.48 -1.34 19.95
C ASP A 392 34.02 0.02 20.43
N ASP A 393 34.70 0.79 19.56
CA ASP A 393 35.15 2.15 19.89
C ASP A 393 33.97 3.12 20.01
N GLY A 394 32.95 2.97 19.16
CA GLY A 394 31.68 3.68 19.29
C GLY A 394 30.91 3.27 20.55
N ALA A 395 30.87 1.98 20.87
CA ALA A 395 30.29 1.47 22.12
C ALA A 395 30.98 2.04 23.36
N LYS A 396 32.32 2.14 23.33
CA LYS A 396 33.08 2.81 24.40
C LYS A 396 32.71 4.29 24.51
N THR A 397 32.58 5.00 23.39
CA THR A 397 32.14 6.40 23.37
C THR A 397 30.75 6.58 24.00
N LEU A 398 29.80 5.68 23.67
CA LEU A 398 28.48 5.65 24.31
C LEU A 398 28.57 5.40 25.82
N ALA A 399 29.37 4.42 26.24
CA ALA A 399 29.53 4.08 27.65
C ALA A 399 30.15 5.22 28.48
N GLU A 400 31.15 5.92 27.94
CA GLU A 400 31.75 7.12 28.55
C GLU A 400 30.74 8.26 28.71
N ASN A 401 29.72 8.32 27.85
CA ASN A 401 28.67 9.32 27.85
C ASN A 401 27.30 8.79 28.32
N ALA A 402 27.26 7.62 28.98
CA ALA A 402 26.02 6.92 29.31
C ALA A 402 25.00 7.77 30.07
N ALA A 403 25.46 8.74 30.87
CA ALA A 403 24.59 9.66 31.61
C ALA A 403 23.60 10.42 30.71
N ALA A 404 23.97 10.75 29.47
CA ALA A 404 23.12 11.45 28.51
C ALA A 404 21.94 10.61 28.00
N PHE A 405 22.01 9.27 28.12
CA PHE A 405 21.02 8.34 27.55
C PHE A 405 20.14 7.66 28.60
N LYS A 406 20.42 7.86 29.90
CA LYS A 406 19.73 7.14 30.99
C LYS A 406 18.22 7.33 31.03
N HIS A 407 17.70 8.43 30.51
CA HIS A 407 16.26 8.70 30.44
C HIS A 407 15.55 7.95 29.31
N LEU A 408 16.29 7.48 28.30
CA LEU A 408 15.71 6.72 27.20
C LEU A 408 15.07 5.44 27.73
N LYS A 409 13.84 5.17 27.29
CA LYS A 409 13.14 3.92 27.56
C LYS A 409 13.76 2.78 26.76
N HIS A 410 14.23 3.07 25.56
CA HIS A 410 14.82 2.08 24.66
C HIS A 410 15.95 2.68 23.82
N LEU A 411 17.03 1.92 23.67
CA LEU A 411 18.10 2.18 22.72
C LEU A 411 18.33 0.92 21.89
N ASP A 412 18.20 1.04 20.57
CA ASP A 412 18.45 -0.04 19.64
C ASP A 412 19.81 0.12 18.97
N LEU A 413 20.68 -0.88 19.15
CA LEU A 413 22.02 -1.03 18.57
C LEU A 413 22.15 -2.40 17.87
N THR A 414 21.03 -3.06 17.58
CA THR A 414 21.03 -4.34 16.85
C THR A 414 21.63 -4.17 15.47
N GLU A 415 22.15 -5.25 14.90
CA GLU A 415 22.61 -5.24 13.52
C GLU A 415 23.69 -4.16 13.29
N ASN A 416 24.69 -4.13 14.16
CA ASN A 416 25.90 -3.31 14.02
C ASN A 416 27.13 -4.23 13.89
N THR A 417 28.33 -3.78 14.28
CA THR A 417 29.56 -4.56 14.25
C THR A 417 30.21 -4.70 15.64
N LEU A 418 29.39 -4.74 16.68
CA LEU A 418 29.86 -4.90 18.06
C LEU A 418 30.35 -6.32 18.33
N THR A 419 31.43 -6.45 19.08
CA THR A 419 31.80 -7.73 19.70
C THR A 419 31.08 -7.91 21.03
N ASP A 420 31.17 -9.10 21.63
CA ASP A 420 30.76 -9.37 23.01
C ASP A 420 31.26 -8.31 24.02
N ALA A 421 32.43 -7.71 23.78
CA ALA A 421 32.97 -6.67 24.64
C ALA A 421 32.20 -5.35 24.47
N GLY A 422 31.97 -4.93 23.22
CA GLY A 422 31.15 -3.77 22.88
C GLY A 422 29.72 -3.88 23.44
N GLU A 423 29.06 -5.02 23.23
CA GLU A 423 27.72 -5.28 23.77
C GLU A 423 27.66 -5.10 25.30
N LYS A 424 28.67 -5.63 26.01
CA LYS A 424 28.77 -5.50 27.48
C LYS A 424 28.94 -4.04 27.92
N LEU A 425 29.65 -3.22 27.14
CA LEU A 425 29.83 -1.79 27.44
C LEU A 425 28.50 -1.03 27.39
N VAL A 426 27.64 -1.36 26.43
CA VAL A 426 26.39 -0.62 26.17
C VAL A 426 25.18 -1.16 26.93
N ALA A 427 25.22 -2.39 27.45
CA ALA A 427 24.06 -3.10 28.02
C ALA A 427 23.23 -2.36 29.09
N LYS A 428 23.75 -1.29 29.70
CA LYS A 428 23.10 -0.53 30.79
C LYS A 428 23.01 0.98 30.56
N ILE A 429 23.19 1.44 29.32
CA ILE A 429 23.22 2.89 29.02
C ILE A 429 21.83 3.54 28.93
N ALA A 430 20.78 2.76 28.69
CA ALA A 430 19.39 3.18 28.66
C ALA A 430 18.50 2.23 29.50
N GLY A 431 17.21 2.51 29.62
CA GLY A 431 16.25 1.66 30.35
C GLY A 431 16.19 0.23 29.80
N THR A 432 16.19 0.10 28.47
CA THR A 432 16.42 -1.17 27.76
C THR A 432 17.38 -0.92 26.60
N VAL A 433 18.26 -1.89 26.33
CA VAL A 433 19.22 -1.84 25.23
C VAL A 433 19.11 -3.13 24.43
N ALA A 434 18.86 -3.02 23.14
CA ALA A 434 18.97 -4.13 22.20
C ALA A 434 20.31 -4.02 21.47
N ALA A 435 21.12 -5.07 21.49
CA ALA A 435 22.43 -5.10 20.86
C ALA A 435 22.73 -6.48 20.24
N GLY A 436 21.69 -7.21 19.82
CA GLY A 436 21.84 -8.52 19.18
C GLY A 436 22.04 -8.44 17.67
N ASN A 437 22.19 -9.61 17.04
CA ASN A 437 22.35 -9.76 15.57
C ASN A 437 23.54 -8.96 15.01
N GLN A 438 24.64 -8.87 15.75
CA GLN A 438 25.84 -8.19 15.30
C GLN A 438 26.48 -8.93 14.13
N ARG A 439 27.09 -8.15 13.23
CA ARG A 439 27.82 -8.65 12.06
C ARG A 439 29.32 -8.63 12.32
N GLU A 440 30.05 -9.46 11.57
CA GLU A 440 31.50 -9.39 11.55
C GLU A 440 31.94 -8.05 10.92
N TYR A 441 32.92 -7.40 11.53
CA TYR A 441 33.50 -6.17 11.01
C TYR A 441 34.40 -6.49 9.81
N ASP A 442 34.11 -5.89 8.66
CA ASP A 442 34.97 -5.93 7.48
C ASP A 442 35.53 -4.51 7.19
N PRO A 443 36.86 -4.31 7.25
CA PRO A 443 37.46 -3.02 6.94
C PRO A 443 37.49 -2.68 5.43
N GLU A 444 37.27 -3.66 4.55
CA GLU A 444 37.27 -3.49 3.09
C GLU A 444 35.86 -3.32 2.51
N TYR A 445 34.82 -3.61 3.31
CA TYR A 445 33.42 -3.53 2.89
C TYR A 445 32.57 -2.78 3.92
N HIS A 446 32.06 -1.60 3.54
CA HIS A 446 31.01 -0.94 4.30
C HIS A 446 29.66 -1.63 4.03
N TYR A 447 28.80 -1.69 5.04
CA TYR A 447 27.58 -2.49 5.02
C TYR A 447 26.32 -1.63 4.82
N ALA A 448 25.40 -2.14 3.99
CA ALA A 448 24.01 -1.71 3.92
C ALA A 448 23.08 -2.87 4.36
N ALA A 449 22.10 -2.58 5.21
CA ALA A 449 21.11 -3.59 5.65
C ALA A 449 20.07 -3.95 4.61
N VAL A 450 19.82 -3.00 3.70
CA VAL A 450 18.94 -3.18 2.56
C VAL A 450 19.71 -2.64 1.36
N GLY A 451 19.79 -3.43 0.30
CA GLY A 451 20.61 -3.14 -0.88
C GLY A 451 20.13 -3.92 -2.10
N GLU A 452 21.08 -4.49 -2.84
CA GLU A 452 20.84 -5.59 -3.79
C GLU A 452 20.48 -6.90 -3.08
#